data_AF-A0A955JS38-F1
#
_entry.id   AF-A0A955JS38-F1
#
_cell.length_a   1.000
_cell.length_b   1.000
_cell.length_c   1.000
_cell.angle_alpha   90.00
_cell.angle_beta   90.00
_cell.angle_gamma   90.00
#
_symmetry.space_group_name_H-M   'P 1'
#
loop_
_entity.id
_entity.type
_entity.pdbx_description
1 polymer ?
#
loop_
_entity_poly.entity_id
_entity_poly.type
_entity_poly.pdbx_seq_one_letter_code
_entity_poly.pdbx_strand_id
1 'polypeptide(L)'
;KLQAYLEDVHIDPRFVMVTVLDSDNRPHPKYLAALSYLFAATQNPTRVSYQPVPMYTNNIWDAPALMRVIATGNSFWNIVLSLRPHMLRNFSSHSQSMDGLIATKFLSARTIVEDGHQFWRSYFTFDGDYEVYPVYLPIYQDAVLSSNYRKTTLAQFKQIRRWAYGASDVAYVAEKAFFTPNKAPKLDRLFKFLRLLEGHVSWATAPLILAFAAFIPVLFNPNNYTANQLPLIASRIQTVALAGILITLFLSIRMLPPRPLRYKRHRTILMVIQWVLLPITTIVFNALAALNSQTRLMFKRYLDQFDVTDKSVKK
;
A
#
# COMPACT_ATOMS: atom_id res chain seq x y z
N LYS A 1 16.11 17.66 -16.68
CA LYS A 1 15.93 17.33 -18.13
C LYS A 1 14.53 17.72 -18.61
N LEU A 2 13.45 17.18 -18.04
CA LEU A 2 12.09 17.57 -18.45
C LEU A 2 11.78 19.05 -18.21
N GLN A 3 12.16 19.60 -17.05
CA GLN A 3 11.96 21.04 -16.76
C GLN A 3 12.61 21.94 -17.83
N ALA A 4 13.90 21.74 -18.10
CA ALA A 4 14.62 22.51 -19.12
C ALA A 4 13.98 22.38 -20.52
N TYR A 5 13.45 21.21 -20.87
CA TYR A 5 12.71 21.04 -22.12
C TYR A 5 11.44 21.90 -22.15
N LEU A 6 10.64 21.90 -21.07
CA LEU A 6 9.42 22.70 -20.99
C LEU A 6 9.70 24.20 -21.07
N GLU A 7 10.81 24.64 -20.46
CA GLU A 7 11.29 26.03 -20.55
C GLU A 7 11.67 26.39 -22.00
N ASP A 8 12.39 25.52 -22.71
CA ASP A 8 12.78 25.70 -24.12
C ASP A 8 11.56 25.82 -25.06
N VAL A 9 10.57 24.94 -24.87
CA VAL A 9 9.34 24.94 -25.69
C VAL A 9 8.23 25.86 -25.16
N HIS A 10 8.51 26.67 -24.13
CA HIS A 10 7.58 27.65 -23.54
C HIS A 10 6.24 27.05 -23.07
N ILE A 11 6.27 25.82 -22.53
CA ILE A 11 5.09 25.18 -21.93
C ILE A 11 5.09 25.46 -20.43
N ASP A 12 4.02 26.08 -19.95
CA ASP A 12 3.84 26.37 -18.52
C ASP A 12 3.72 25.06 -17.71
N PRO A 13 4.62 24.80 -16.73
CA PRO A 13 4.61 23.60 -15.88
C PRO A 13 3.30 23.35 -15.13
N ARG A 14 2.49 24.39 -14.91
CA ARG A 14 1.19 24.25 -14.23
C ARG A 14 0.21 23.40 -15.04
N PHE A 15 0.34 23.35 -16.36
CA PHE A 15 -0.53 22.56 -17.25
C PHE A 15 0.08 21.22 -17.68
N VAL A 16 1.22 20.83 -17.08
CA VAL A 16 1.90 19.57 -17.39
C VAL A 16 1.70 18.60 -16.24
N MET A 17 1.11 17.44 -16.55
CA MET A 17 1.00 16.32 -15.63
C MET A 17 2.14 15.33 -15.85
N VAL A 18 2.76 14.90 -14.76
CA VAL A 18 3.79 13.86 -14.74
C VAL A 18 3.21 12.63 -14.06
N THR A 19 3.09 11.54 -14.83
CA THR A 19 2.61 10.25 -14.33
C THR A 19 3.79 9.33 -14.06
N VAL A 20 3.85 8.77 -12.86
CA VAL A 20 4.81 7.73 -12.47
C VAL A 20 4.10 6.38 -12.52
N LEU A 21 4.63 5.45 -13.33
CA LEU A 21 4.14 4.09 -13.49
C LEU A 21 5.29 3.10 -13.38
N ASP A 22 5.09 2.02 -12.64
CA ASP A 22 5.98 0.87 -12.68
C ASP A 22 5.92 0.19 -14.07
N SER A 23 6.99 -0.49 -14.46
CA SER A 23 7.07 -1.18 -15.77
C SER A 23 6.00 -2.26 -16.00
N ASP A 24 5.41 -2.80 -14.93
CA ASP A 24 4.33 -3.78 -14.99
C ASP A 24 2.93 -3.15 -14.91
N ASN A 25 2.83 -1.83 -14.76
CA ASN A 25 1.55 -1.14 -14.70
C ASN A 25 0.88 -1.07 -16.08
N ARG A 26 -0.40 -1.42 -16.11
CA ARG A 26 -1.27 -1.36 -17.28
C ARG A 26 -2.48 -0.49 -16.92
N PRO A 27 -2.43 0.81 -17.22
CA PRO A 27 -3.54 1.71 -16.92
C PRO A 27 -4.78 1.36 -17.74
N HIS A 28 -5.96 1.58 -17.17
CA HIS A 28 -7.22 1.47 -17.90
C HIS A 28 -7.19 2.38 -19.16
N PRO A 29 -7.79 2.00 -20.30
CA PRO A 29 -7.76 2.82 -21.53
C PRO A 29 -8.27 4.25 -21.36
N LYS A 30 -9.17 4.48 -20.40
CA LYS A 30 -9.69 5.81 -20.03
C LYS A 30 -8.88 6.55 -18.97
N TYR A 31 -7.73 6.03 -18.53
CA TYR A 31 -6.94 6.61 -17.44
C TYR A 31 -6.55 8.06 -17.70
N LEU A 32 -5.93 8.34 -18.85
CA LEU A 32 -5.47 9.70 -19.19
C LEU A 32 -6.65 10.66 -19.35
N ALA A 33 -7.76 10.22 -19.97
CA ALA A 33 -8.96 11.05 -20.09
C ALA A 33 -9.58 11.40 -18.72
N ALA A 34 -9.66 10.42 -17.81
CA ALA A 34 -10.16 10.65 -16.46
C ALA A 34 -9.20 11.55 -15.65
N LEU A 35 -7.89 11.38 -15.82
CA LEU A 35 -6.87 12.22 -15.21
C LEU A 35 -7.01 13.68 -15.67
N SER A 36 -7.13 13.92 -16.97
CA SER A 36 -7.33 15.27 -17.53
C SER A 36 -8.62 15.90 -17.02
N TYR A 37 -9.71 15.14 -16.95
CA TYR A 37 -10.98 15.62 -16.37
C TYR A 37 -10.82 16.01 -14.90
N LEU A 38 -10.24 15.13 -14.09
CA LEU A 38 -10.04 15.39 -12.66
C LEU A 38 -9.13 16.60 -12.44
N PHE A 39 -8.06 16.72 -13.22
CA PHE A 39 -7.18 17.88 -13.20
C PHE A 39 -7.95 19.19 -13.46
N ALA A 40 -8.76 19.23 -14.51
CA ALA A 40 -9.56 20.40 -14.86
C ALA A 40 -10.67 20.72 -13.83
N ALA A 41 -11.20 19.71 -13.14
CA ALA A 41 -12.29 19.86 -12.17
C ALA A 41 -11.82 20.12 -10.73
N THR A 42 -10.51 20.00 -10.45
CA THR A 42 -9.97 20.22 -9.11
C THR A 42 -9.68 21.70 -8.89
N GLN A 43 -10.02 22.23 -7.71
CA GLN A 43 -9.84 23.65 -7.38
C GLN A 43 -8.37 24.10 -7.41
N ASN A 44 -7.47 23.32 -6.79
CA ASN A 44 -6.03 23.57 -6.75
C ASN A 44 -5.25 22.38 -7.33
N PRO A 45 -5.29 22.17 -8.66
CA PRO A 45 -4.82 20.92 -9.26
C PRO A 45 -3.29 20.75 -9.20
N THR A 46 -2.54 21.82 -8.91
CA THR A 46 -1.09 21.74 -8.71
C THR A 46 -0.66 21.32 -7.29
N ARG A 47 -1.62 21.23 -6.36
CA ARG A 47 -1.40 20.81 -4.96
C ARG A 47 -2.09 19.49 -4.64
N VAL A 48 -2.34 18.67 -5.67
CA VAL A 48 -3.00 17.38 -5.54
C VAL A 48 -2.22 16.35 -6.33
N SER A 49 -2.22 15.12 -5.82
CA SER A 49 -1.82 13.94 -6.60
C SER A 49 -3.04 13.12 -6.97
N TYR A 50 -3.01 12.50 -8.15
CA TYR A 50 -4.09 11.69 -8.67
C TYR A 50 -3.65 10.23 -8.71
N GLN A 51 -4.34 9.38 -7.95
CA GLN A 51 -3.97 7.98 -7.77
C GLN A 51 -5.04 7.02 -8.30
N PRO A 52 -4.76 6.23 -9.36
CA PRO A 52 -5.64 5.14 -9.76
C PRO A 52 -5.73 4.04 -8.71
N VAL A 53 -6.74 3.18 -8.83
CA VAL A 53 -6.94 2.04 -7.92
C VAL A 53 -6.04 0.87 -8.36
N PRO A 54 -5.00 0.50 -7.58
CA PRO A 54 -4.08 -0.56 -7.97
C PRO A 54 -4.70 -1.95 -7.85
N MET A 55 -4.63 -2.72 -8.93
CA MET A 55 -5.23 -4.06 -9.07
C MET A 55 -4.18 -5.09 -9.47
N TYR A 56 -3.86 -6.04 -8.59
CA TYR A 56 -2.80 -7.03 -8.81
C TYR A 56 -3.31 -8.25 -9.61
N THR A 57 -3.81 -8.04 -10.83
CA THR A 57 -4.53 -9.08 -11.59
C THR A 57 -3.86 -9.54 -12.88
N ASN A 58 -2.81 -8.87 -13.37
CA ASN A 58 -2.22 -9.14 -14.69
C ASN A 58 -1.80 -10.61 -14.89
N ASN A 59 -1.09 -11.20 -13.92
CA ASN A 59 -0.59 -12.58 -13.94
C ASN A 59 -1.19 -13.43 -12.80
N ILE A 60 -2.34 -13.02 -12.24
CA ILE A 60 -2.90 -13.65 -11.02
C ILE A 60 -3.19 -15.13 -11.20
N TRP A 61 -3.51 -15.59 -12.42
CA TRP A 61 -3.74 -17.00 -12.71
C TRP A 61 -2.46 -17.84 -12.68
N ASP A 62 -1.29 -17.22 -12.83
CA ASP A 62 0.02 -17.87 -12.90
C ASP A 62 0.73 -17.89 -11.54
N ALA A 63 0.55 -16.83 -10.75
CA ALA A 63 1.16 -16.65 -9.44
C ALA A 63 0.83 -17.83 -8.49
N PRO A 64 1.73 -18.21 -7.57
CA PRO A 64 1.44 -19.26 -6.59
C PRO A 64 0.36 -18.85 -5.58
N ALA A 65 -0.29 -19.83 -4.95
CA ALA A 65 -1.45 -19.61 -4.06
C ALA A 65 -1.23 -18.52 -3.01
N LEU A 66 -0.06 -18.54 -2.34
CA LEU A 66 0.30 -17.56 -1.33
C LEU A 66 0.33 -16.12 -1.87
N MET A 67 0.97 -15.90 -3.02
CA MET A 67 1.07 -14.58 -3.64
C MET A 67 -0.27 -14.10 -4.17
N ARG A 68 -1.14 -15.02 -4.61
CA ARG A 68 -2.50 -14.68 -5.03
C ARG A 68 -3.34 -14.14 -3.88
N VAL A 69 -3.26 -14.75 -2.69
CA VAL A 69 -3.96 -14.26 -1.50
C VAL A 69 -3.46 -12.86 -1.12
N ILE A 70 -2.14 -12.64 -1.11
CA ILE A 70 -1.54 -11.32 -0.82
C ILE A 70 -1.96 -10.27 -1.87
N ALA A 71 -1.83 -10.59 -3.16
CA ALA A 71 -2.20 -9.70 -4.27
C ALA A 71 -3.69 -9.31 -4.23
N THR A 72 -4.55 -10.28 -3.94
CA THR A 72 -5.99 -10.06 -3.83
C THR A 72 -6.33 -9.21 -2.62
N GLY A 73 -5.72 -9.49 -1.46
CA GLY A 73 -5.87 -8.67 -0.25
C GLY A 73 -5.40 -7.23 -0.45
N ASN A 74 -4.26 -7.02 -1.12
CA ASN A 74 -3.77 -5.68 -1.45
C ASN A 74 -4.70 -4.94 -2.42
N SER A 75 -5.26 -5.63 -3.42
CA SER A 75 -6.23 -5.03 -4.35
C SER A 75 -7.47 -4.56 -3.59
N PHE A 76 -8.03 -5.41 -2.73
CA PHE A 76 -9.20 -5.04 -1.93
C PHE A 76 -8.91 -3.91 -0.95
N TRP A 77 -7.76 -3.94 -0.26
CA TRP A 77 -7.33 -2.87 0.64
C TRP A 77 -7.26 -1.52 -0.07
N ASN A 78 -6.71 -1.48 -1.29
CA ASN A 78 -6.63 -0.26 -2.06
C ASN A 78 -7.99 0.26 -2.54
N ILE A 79 -8.95 -0.63 -2.85
CA ILE A 79 -10.33 -0.22 -3.14
C ILE A 79 -10.93 0.48 -1.92
N VAL A 80 -10.82 -0.13 -0.74
CA VAL A 80 -11.34 0.45 0.51
C VAL A 80 -10.66 1.79 0.82
N LEU A 81 -9.34 1.89 0.64
CA LEU A 81 -8.60 3.14 0.82
C LEU A 81 -9.02 4.21 -0.18
N SER A 82 -9.31 3.86 -1.43
CA SER A 82 -9.74 4.82 -2.46
C SER A 82 -11.07 5.51 -2.08
N LEU A 83 -11.91 4.85 -1.30
CA LEU A 83 -13.16 5.43 -0.76
C LEU A 83 -12.94 6.31 0.47
N ARG A 84 -11.70 6.45 0.94
CA ARG A 84 -11.32 7.28 2.09
C ARG A 84 -10.22 8.27 1.69
N PRO A 85 -10.52 9.32 0.91
CA PRO A 85 -9.50 10.25 0.40
C PRO A 85 -8.59 10.84 1.47
N HIS A 86 -9.15 11.13 2.66
CA HIS A 86 -8.40 11.63 3.82
C HIS A 86 -7.34 10.66 4.39
N MET A 87 -7.34 9.39 3.96
CA MET A 87 -6.34 8.38 4.32
C MET A 87 -5.36 8.08 3.18
N LEU A 88 -5.61 8.58 1.97
CA LEU A 88 -4.77 8.27 0.82
C LEU A 88 -3.42 8.98 0.93
N ARG A 89 -2.41 8.25 0.49
CA ARG A 89 -1.06 8.74 0.22
C ARG A 89 -0.66 8.18 -1.13
N ASN A 90 0.29 8.86 -1.77
CA ASN A 90 0.89 8.40 -3.00
C ASN A 90 1.38 6.94 -2.86
N PHE A 91 1.08 6.18 -3.90
CA PHE A 91 1.47 4.79 -4.08
C PHE A 91 2.18 4.66 -5.44
N SER A 92 2.58 3.44 -5.80
CA SER A 92 3.45 3.13 -6.95
C SER A 92 2.97 3.67 -8.30
N SER A 93 1.68 3.98 -8.41
CA SER A 93 1.08 4.59 -9.59
C SER A 93 0.35 5.87 -9.19
N HIS A 94 0.85 7.02 -9.62
CA HIS A 94 0.19 8.29 -9.38
C HIS A 94 0.63 9.37 -10.38
N SER A 95 -0.12 10.46 -10.46
CA SER A 95 0.22 11.64 -11.26
C SER A 95 0.25 12.90 -10.40
N GLN A 96 1.19 13.79 -10.68
CA GLN A 96 1.31 15.12 -10.04
C GLN A 96 1.58 16.17 -11.12
N SER A 97 1.25 17.43 -10.84
CA SER A 97 1.66 18.52 -11.74
C SER A 97 3.18 18.68 -11.72
N MET A 98 3.73 19.14 -12.85
CA MET A 98 5.14 19.48 -12.94
C MET A 98 5.48 20.65 -12.00
N ASP A 99 4.58 21.63 -11.87
CA ASP A 99 4.68 22.70 -10.88
C ASP A 99 4.85 22.18 -9.44
N GLY A 100 4.06 21.19 -9.04
CA GLY A 100 4.16 20.55 -7.72
C GLY A 100 5.47 19.79 -7.52
N LEU A 101 5.96 19.13 -8.57
CA LEU A 101 7.28 18.49 -8.55
C LEU A 101 8.42 19.52 -8.43
N ILE A 102 8.34 20.65 -9.13
CA ILE A 102 9.34 21.72 -9.02
C ILE A 102 9.34 22.29 -7.60
N ALA A 103 8.16 22.60 -7.05
CA ALA A 103 8.02 23.12 -5.68
C ALA A 103 8.61 22.19 -4.61
N THR A 104 8.49 20.88 -4.82
CA THR A 104 9.05 19.87 -3.91
C THR A 104 10.51 19.53 -4.20
N LYS A 105 11.13 20.10 -5.23
CA LYS A 105 12.49 19.76 -5.72
C LYS A 105 12.61 18.33 -6.21
N PHE A 106 11.58 17.87 -6.92
CA PHE A 106 11.44 16.54 -7.52
C PHE A 106 11.46 15.39 -6.51
N LEU A 107 11.22 14.17 -7.00
CA LEU A 107 11.20 12.92 -6.25
C LEU A 107 12.49 12.68 -5.45
N SER A 108 12.38 12.02 -4.30
CA SER A 108 13.52 11.84 -3.39
C SER A 108 14.42 10.70 -3.85
N ALA A 109 15.68 10.99 -4.18
CA ALA A 109 16.66 9.97 -4.56
C ALA A 109 17.27 9.20 -3.36
N ARG A 110 16.86 9.52 -2.12
CA ARG A 110 17.50 9.00 -0.89
C ARG A 110 16.71 7.92 -0.18
N THR A 111 15.43 7.75 -0.51
CA THR A 111 14.54 6.80 0.17
C THR A 111 14.05 5.73 -0.80
N ILE A 112 13.96 4.49 -0.32
CA ILE A 112 13.41 3.37 -1.09
C ILE A 112 11.88 3.33 -1.09
N VAL A 113 11.24 4.19 -0.28
CA VAL A 113 9.78 4.36 -0.17
C VAL A 113 9.37 5.73 -0.70
N GLU A 114 9.91 6.04 -1.88
CA GLU A 114 9.84 7.34 -2.54
C GLU A 114 8.40 7.86 -2.66
N ASP A 115 7.48 7.05 -3.19
CA ASP A 115 6.10 7.47 -3.42
C ASP A 115 5.44 8.01 -2.14
N GLY A 116 5.40 7.19 -1.09
CA GLY A 116 4.77 7.55 0.18
C GLY A 116 5.47 8.71 0.89
N HIS A 117 6.79 8.81 0.72
CA HIS A 117 7.59 9.91 1.23
C HIS A 117 7.30 11.23 0.48
N GLN A 118 7.07 11.15 -0.83
CA GLN A 118 6.73 12.30 -1.66
C GLN A 118 5.42 12.96 -1.22
N PHE A 119 4.42 12.18 -0.77
CA PHE A 119 3.22 12.74 -0.15
C PHE A 119 3.55 13.67 1.03
N TRP A 120 4.41 13.22 1.95
CA TRP A 120 4.78 14.03 3.12
C TRP A 120 5.59 15.26 2.74
N ARG A 121 6.48 15.13 1.76
CA ARG A 121 7.23 16.27 1.22
C ARG A 121 6.29 17.33 0.65
N SER A 122 5.36 16.93 -0.21
CA SER A 122 4.35 17.85 -0.74
C SER A 122 3.49 18.46 0.36
N TYR A 123 3.02 17.66 1.33
CA TYR A 123 2.23 18.16 2.46
C TYR A 123 2.93 19.28 3.23
N PHE A 124 4.22 19.13 3.55
CA PHE A 124 4.96 20.19 4.25
C PHE A 124 5.39 21.34 3.34
N THR A 125 5.66 21.09 2.05
CA THR A 125 5.96 22.16 1.07
C THR A 125 4.76 23.09 0.88
N PHE A 126 3.54 22.56 0.88
CA PHE A 126 2.31 23.33 0.70
C PHE A 126 1.60 23.66 2.02
N ASP A 127 2.32 23.67 3.14
CA ASP A 127 1.78 24.09 4.45
C ASP A 127 0.44 23.38 4.80
N GLY A 128 0.36 22.09 4.49
CA GLY A 128 -0.80 21.23 4.76
C GLY A 128 -1.89 21.24 3.70
N ASP A 129 -1.82 22.15 2.72
CA ASP A 129 -2.71 22.20 1.55
C ASP A 129 -2.22 21.23 0.47
N TYR A 130 -2.29 19.92 0.77
CA TYR A 130 -1.98 18.87 -0.19
C TYR A 130 -2.80 17.61 0.06
N GLU A 131 -3.40 17.08 -1.00
CA GLU A 131 -4.29 15.92 -0.94
C GLU A 131 -4.00 14.89 -2.04
N VAL A 132 -4.54 13.68 -1.88
CA VAL A 132 -4.51 12.63 -2.89
C VAL A 132 -5.92 12.32 -3.33
N TYR A 133 -6.21 12.52 -4.61
CA TYR A 133 -7.51 12.23 -5.19
C TYR A 133 -7.50 10.86 -5.87
N PRO A 134 -8.46 9.98 -5.54
CA PRO A 134 -8.60 8.71 -6.22
C PRO A 134 -9.08 8.96 -7.66
N VAL A 135 -8.34 8.44 -8.63
CA VAL A 135 -8.87 8.20 -9.96
C VAL A 135 -9.61 6.87 -9.87
N TYR A 136 -10.95 6.89 -9.91
CA TYR A 136 -11.79 5.69 -9.81
C TYR A 136 -11.75 4.81 -11.07
N LEU A 137 -10.54 4.58 -11.58
CA LEU A 137 -10.22 3.63 -12.63
C LEU A 137 -9.10 2.71 -12.14
N PRO A 138 -9.12 1.44 -12.55
CA PRO A 138 -8.09 0.51 -12.17
C PRO A 138 -6.78 0.83 -12.90
N ILE A 139 -5.68 0.52 -12.23
CA ILE A 139 -4.40 0.28 -12.87
C ILE A 139 -3.96 -1.14 -12.55
N TYR A 140 -3.75 -1.95 -13.57
CA TYR A 140 -3.45 -3.36 -13.39
C TYR A 140 -1.95 -3.56 -13.25
N GLN A 141 -1.53 -4.43 -12.33
CA GLN A 141 -0.13 -4.73 -12.07
C GLN A 141 0.07 -6.22 -11.76
N ASP A 142 1.32 -6.66 -11.79
CA ASP A 142 1.65 -8.07 -11.62
C ASP A 142 1.71 -8.45 -10.14
N ALA A 143 1.18 -9.63 -9.81
CA ALA A 143 1.50 -10.32 -8.59
C ALA A 143 2.95 -10.84 -8.65
N VAL A 144 3.60 -10.96 -7.49
CA VAL A 144 5.00 -11.42 -7.41
C VAL A 144 5.11 -12.85 -7.95
N LEU A 145 6.00 -13.03 -8.93
CA LEU A 145 6.26 -14.32 -9.56
C LEU A 145 7.71 -14.38 -10.05
N SER A 146 8.53 -15.24 -9.44
CA SER A 146 9.90 -15.53 -9.88
C SER A 146 10.00 -16.95 -10.45
N SER A 147 11.21 -17.35 -10.84
CA SER A 147 11.51 -18.64 -11.50
C SER A 147 11.07 -19.88 -10.73
N ASN A 148 11.04 -19.84 -9.39
CA ASN A 148 10.54 -20.95 -8.58
C ASN A 148 9.83 -20.45 -7.31
N TYR A 149 9.13 -21.36 -6.62
CA TYR A 149 8.32 -21.03 -5.45
C TYR A 149 9.14 -20.35 -4.33
N ARG A 150 10.31 -20.89 -3.98
CA ARG A 150 11.17 -20.34 -2.91
C ARG A 150 11.62 -18.91 -3.23
N LYS A 151 12.10 -18.68 -4.46
CA LYS A 151 12.49 -17.34 -4.92
C LYS A 151 11.31 -16.38 -4.92
N THR A 152 10.13 -16.84 -5.34
CA THR A 152 8.90 -16.03 -5.33
C THR A 152 8.52 -15.63 -3.91
N THR A 153 8.60 -16.57 -2.95
CA THR A 153 8.31 -16.31 -1.54
C THR A 153 9.28 -15.30 -0.94
N LEU A 154 10.58 -15.44 -1.21
CA LEU A 154 11.59 -14.50 -0.75
C LEU A 154 11.37 -13.11 -1.37
N ALA A 155 11.06 -13.03 -2.67
CA ALA A 155 10.77 -11.78 -3.35
C ALA A 155 9.53 -11.08 -2.76
N GLN A 156 8.48 -11.84 -2.47
CA GLN A 156 7.26 -11.32 -1.82
C GLN A 156 7.56 -10.75 -0.43
N PHE A 157 8.37 -11.45 0.36
CA PHE A 157 8.79 -10.98 1.68
C PHE A 157 9.63 -9.69 1.58
N LYS A 158 10.60 -9.65 0.67
CA LYS A 158 11.40 -8.44 0.41
C LYS A 158 10.53 -7.26 -0.01
N GLN A 159 9.52 -7.48 -0.85
CA GLN A 159 8.59 -6.43 -1.27
C GLN A 159 7.81 -5.83 -0.09
N ILE A 160 7.17 -6.67 0.73
CA ILE A 160 6.40 -6.20 1.89
C ILE A 160 7.31 -5.51 2.91
N ARG A 161 8.53 -6.03 3.11
CA ARG A 161 9.53 -5.40 3.98
C ARG A 161 9.88 -3.99 3.51
N ARG A 162 10.03 -3.77 2.20
CA ARG A 162 10.29 -2.43 1.64
C ARG A 162 9.12 -1.50 1.88
N TRP A 163 7.88 -1.96 1.69
CA TRP A 163 6.71 -1.13 2.01
C TRP A 163 6.64 -0.76 3.49
N ALA A 164 6.89 -1.73 4.38
CA ALA A 164 6.91 -1.48 5.81
C ALA A 164 8.09 -0.60 6.27
N TYR A 165 9.12 -0.45 5.42
CA TYR A 165 10.21 0.50 5.66
C TYR A 165 9.73 1.96 5.64
N GLY A 166 8.51 2.22 5.14
CA GLY A 166 7.80 3.49 5.32
C GLY A 166 7.75 4.00 6.76
N ALA A 167 8.01 3.13 7.75
CA ALA A 167 8.21 3.53 9.14
C ALA A 167 9.35 4.57 9.30
N SER A 168 10.29 4.65 8.36
CA SER A 168 11.32 5.71 8.33
C SER A 168 10.71 7.11 8.23
N ASP A 169 9.55 7.24 7.58
CA ASP A 169 8.87 8.53 7.42
C ASP A 169 8.31 9.06 8.73
N VAL A 170 8.11 8.21 9.76
CA VAL A 170 7.66 8.66 11.08
C VAL A 170 8.60 9.71 11.65
N ALA A 171 9.92 9.49 11.53
CA ALA A 171 10.93 10.43 12.01
C ALA A 171 10.91 11.73 11.19
N TYR A 172 10.80 11.62 9.86
CA TYR A 172 10.70 12.79 8.97
C TYR A 172 9.46 13.64 9.27
N VAL A 173 8.30 13.00 9.42
CA VAL A 173 7.05 13.70 9.74
C VAL A 173 7.11 14.31 11.13
N ALA A 174 7.70 13.65 12.12
CA ALA A 174 7.91 14.23 13.45
C ALA A 174 8.80 15.49 13.38
N GLU A 175 9.94 15.41 12.71
CA GLU A 175 10.88 16.52 12.50
C GLU A 175 10.18 17.72 11.85
N LYS A 176 9.46 17.48 10.75
CA LYS A 176 8.76 18.55 10.02
C LYS A 176 7.54 19.09 10.74
N ALA A 177 6.75 18.25 11.41
CA ALA A 177 5.54 18.68 12.09
C ALA A 177 5.80 19.46 13.37
N PHE A 178 6.82 19.06 14.15
CA PHE A 178 7.02 19.56 15.52
C PHE A 178 8.27 20.40 15.72
N PHE A 179 9.34 20.18 14.94
CA PHE A 179 10.64 20.82 15.16
C PHE A 179 11.03 21.82 14.06
N THR A 180 10.43 21.73 12.88
CA THR A 180 10.62 22.68 11.78
C THR A 180 9.47 23.69 11.75
N PRO A 181 9.73 25.01 11.67
CA PRO A 181 8.69 26.01 11.42
C PRO A 181 7.92 25.70 10.12
N ASN A 182 6.60 25.61 10.22
CA ASN A 182 5.67 25.37 9.10
C ASN A 182 4.32 26.02 9.42
N LYS A 183 3.51 26.33 8.40
CA LYS A 183 2.18 26.92 8.58
C LYS A 183 1.05 25.89 8.55
N ALA A 184 1.39 24.60 8.46
CA ALA A 184 0.39 23.53 8.44
C ALA A 184 -0.47 23.51 9.72
N PRO A 185 -1.79 23.28 9.61
CA PRO A 185 -2.69 23.30 10.77
C PRO A 185 -2.25 22.30 11.85
N LYS A 186 -2.15 22.78 13.11
CA LYS A 186 -1.56 22.01 14.22
C LYS A 186 -2.27 20.69 14.51
N LEU A 187 -3.60 20.71 14.47
CA LEU A 187 -4.42 19.50 14.70
C LEU A 187 -4.28 18.52 13.54
N ASP A 188 -4.31 19.01 12.30
CA ASP A 188 -4.20 18.17 11.12
C ASP A 188 -2.86 17.42 11.07
N ARG A 189 -1.73 18.13 11.27
CA ARG A 189 -0.40 17.50 11.33
C ARG A 189 -0.25 16.53 12.50
N LEU A 190 -0.87 16.81 13.66
CA LEU A 190 -0.87 15.89 14.81
C LEU A 190 -1.63 14.60 14.48
N PHE A 191 -2.86 14.70 13.95
CA PHE A 191 -3.64 13.51 13.61
C PHE A 191 -3.02 12.70 12.47
N LYS A 192 -2.44 13.37 11.45
CA LYS A 192 -1.69 12.71 10.39
C LYS A 192 -0.45 11.98 10.93
N PHE A 193 0.29 12.60 11.85
CA PHE A 193 1.43 11.96 12.53
C PHE A 193 1.00 10.76 13.37
N LEU A 194 -0.01 10.92 14.23
CA LEU A 194 -0.52 9.83 15.08
C LEU A 194 -1.03 8.66 14.24
N ARG A 195 -1.73 8.94 13.14
CA ARG A 195 -2.19 7.91 12.21
C ARG A 195 -1.03 7.20 11.52
N LEU A 196 0.01 7.92 11.10
CA LEU A 196 1.19 7.32 10.51
C LEU A 196 1.89 6.39 11.51
N LEU A 197 2.09 6.87 12.74
CA LEU A 197 2.71 6.10 13.81
C LEU A 197 1.88 4.86 14.16
N GLU A 198 0.59 5.04 14.44
CA GLU A 198 -0.34 3.96 14.76
C GLU A 198 -0.39 2.94 13.63
N GLY A 199 -0.48 3.38 12.37
CA GLY A 199 -0.52 2.47 11.21
C GLY A 199 0.73 1.59 11.11
N HIS A 200 1.91 2.14 11.39
CA HIS A 200 3.15 1.34 11.39
C HIS A 200 3.26 0.40 12.60
N VAL A 201 2.81 0.82 13.78
CA VAL A 201 2.78 -0.04 14.98
C VAL A 201 1.77 -1.18 14.77
N SER A 202 0.57 -0.87 14.29
CA SER A 202 -0.50 -1.84 14.04
C SER A 202 -0.13 -2.82 12.93
N TRP A 203 0.56 -2.40 11.87
CA TRP A 203 1.03 -3.32 10.84
C TRP A 203 1.98 -4.38 11.43
N ALA A 204 2.88 -3.99 12.33
CA ALA A 204 3.84 -4.91 12.94
C ALA A 204 3.25 -5.78 14.06
N THR A 205 2.30 -5.25 14.83
CA THR A 205 1.85 -5.89 16.09
C THR A 205 0.43 -6.43 16.04
N ALA A 206 -0.50 -5.81 15.32
CA ALA A 206 -1.92 -6.19 15.36
C ALA A 206 -2.19 -7.65 14.94
N PRO A 207 -1.56 -8.20 13.88
CA PRO A 207 -1.75 -9.62 13.54
C PRO A 207 -1.26 -10.58 14.64
N LEU A 208 -0.18 -10.21 15.35
CA LEU A 208 0.37 -11.01 16.46
C LEU A 208 -0.50 -10.90 17.71
N ILE A 209 -0.99 -9.70 18.03
CA ILE A 209 -1.93 -9.47 19.13
C ILE A 209 -3.21 -10.28 18.87
N LEU A 210 -3.76 -10.21 17.66
CA LEU A 210 -4.96 -10.96 17.31
C LEU A 210 -4.78 -12.48 17.43
N ALA A 211 -3.59 -12.98 17.10
CA ALA A 211 -3.27 -14.41 17.17
C ALA A 211 -3.04 -14.91 18.60
N PHE A 212 -2.37 -14.12 19.44
CA PHE A 212 -1.82 -14.63 20.71
C PHE A 212 -2.38 -13.94 21.96
N ALA A 213 -2.83 -12.68 21.89
CA ALA A 213 -3.11 -11.87 23.09
C ALA A 213 -4.23 -12.45 23.96
N ALA A 214 -5.24 -13.06 23.35
CA ALA A 214 -6.35 -13.65 24.08
C ALA A 214 -5.92 -14.83 24.98
N PHE A 215 -4.83 -15.52 24.64
CA PHE A 215 -4.30 -16.65 25.39
C PHE A 215 -3.34 -16.24 26.52
N ILE A 216 -2.80 -15.03 26.49
CA ILE A 216 -1.79 -14.56 27.46
C ILE A 216 -2.32 -14.63 28.90
N PRO A 217 -3.53 -14.14 29.24
CA PRO A 217 -4.01 -14.18 30.62
C PRO A 217 -4.19 -15.60 31.18
N VAL A 218 -4.59 -16.56 30.33
CA VAL A 218 -4.78 -17.97 30.73
C VAL A 218 -3.44 -18.61 31.12
N LEU A 219 -2.35 -18.26 30.44
CA LEU A 219 -1.02 -18.79 30.74
C LEU A 219 -0.53 -18.38 32.14
N PHE A 220 -0.87 -17.16 32.59
CA PHE A 220 -0.43 -16.63 33.89
C PHE A 220 -1.42 -16.91 35.02
N ASN A 221 -2.72 -16.98 34.73
CA ASN A 221 -3.78 -17.14 35.73
C ASN A 221 -4.84 -18.16 35.29
N PRO A 222 -4.48 -19.46 35.21
CA PRO A 222 -5.37 -20.49 34.67
C PRO A 222 -6.63 -20.71 35.53
N ASN A 223 -6.57 -20.39 36.83
CA ASN A 223 -7.71 -20.53 37.75
C ASN A 223 -8.67 -19.33 37.74
N ASN A 224 -8.33 -18.25 37.02
CA ASN A 224 -9.16 -17.06 36.98
C ASN A 224 -10.24 -17.20 35.90
N TYR A 225 -11.50 -17.00 36.29
CA TYR A 225 -12.64 -17.06 35.39
C TYR A 225 -12.53 -16.06 34.22
N THR A 226 -12.13 -14.81 34.49
CA THR A 226 -12.04 -13.77 33.44
C THR A 226 -10.93 -14.06 32.43
N ALA A 227 -9.81 -14.64 32.89
CA ALA A 227 -8.72 -15.07 32.02
C ALA A 227 -9.19 -16.14 31.01
N ASN A 228 -9.98 -17.11 31.46
CA ASN A 228 -10.54 -18.17 30.60
C ASN A 228 -11.67 -17.69 29.68
N GLN A 229 -12.37 -16.60 30.03
CA GLN A 229 -13.41 -16.03 29.18
C GLN A 229 -12.86 -15.27 27.97
N LEU A 230 -11.67 -14.66 28.07
CA LEU A 230 -11.12 -13.82 27.01
C LEU A 230 -10.91 -14.56 25.66
N PRO A 231 -10.32 -15.78 25.61
CA PRO A 231 -10.25 -16.57 24.38
C PRO A 231 -11.62 -16.84 23.75
N LEU A 232 -12.65 -17.10 24.57
CA LEU A 232 -14.00 -17.38 24.09
C LEU A 232 -14.64 -16.14 23.46
N ILE A 233 -14.49 -14.97 24.09
CA ILE A 233 -14.99 -13.70 23.56
C ILE A 233 -14.25 -13.36 22.25
N ALA A 234 -12.93 -13.45 22.25
CA ALA A 234 -12.11 -13.20 21.07
C ALA A 234 -12.50 -14.13 19.91
N SER A 235 -12.70 -15.43 20.19
CA SER A 235 -13.15 -16.41 19.20
C SER A 235 -14.52 -16.03 18.59
N ARG A 236 -15.49 -15.61 19.41
CA ARG A 236 -16.81 -15.16 18.91
C ARG A 236 -16.70 -13.94 18.01
N ILE A 237 -15.91 -12.94 18.41
CA ILE A 237 -15.67 -11.73 17.60
C ILE A 237 -15.00 -12.12 16.26
N GLN A 238 -14.00 -13.01 16.30
CA GLN A 238 -13.31 -13.50 15.10
C GLN A 238 -14.25 -14.29 14.18
N THR A 239 -15.18 -15.07 14.72
CA THR A 239 -16.20 -15.78 13.92
C THR A 239 -17.11 -14.80 13.17
N VAL A 240 -17.50 -13.69 13.80
CA VAL A 240 -18.26 -12.63 13.12
C VAL A 240 -17.39 -11.95 12.04
N ALA A 241 -16.12 -11.66 12.36
CA ALA A 241 -15.18 -11.09 11.40
C ALA A 241 -14.95 -12.01 10.18
N LEU A 242 -14.97 -13.33 10.38
CA LEU A 242 -14.84 -14.31 9.31
C LEU A 242 -15.97 -14.19 8.28
N ALA A 243 -17.20 -13.86 8.69
CA ALA A 243 -18.29 -13.60 7.76
C ALA A 243 -17.97 -12.40 6.84
N GLY A 244 -17.36 -11.34 7.37
CA GLY A 244 -16.86 -10.22 6.58
C GLY A 244 -15.78 -10.62 5.58
N ILE A 245 -14.85 -11.50 5.99
CA ILE A 245 -13.82 -12.05 5.09
C ILE A 245 -14.47 -12.85 3.95
N LEU A 246 -15.57 -13.59 4.20
CA LEU A 246 -16.29 -14.33 3.15
C LEU A 246 -16.93 -13.40 2.11
N ILE A 247 -17.49 -12.26 2.54
CA ILE A 247 -18.00 -11.22 1.61
C ILE A 247 -16.85 -10.66 0.77
N THR A 248 -15.73 -10.37 1.43
CA THR A 248 -14.51 -9.86 0.79
C THR A 248 -13.95 -10.83 -0.25
N LEU A 249 -13.95 -12.12 0.08
CA LEU A 249 -13.60 -13.24 -0.78
C LEU A 249 -14.52 -13.29 -2.01
N PHE A 250 -15.84 -13.19 -1.80
CA PHE A 250 -16.81 -13.21 -2.89
C PHE A 250 -16.56 -12.06 -3.87
N LEU A 251 -16.44 -10.83 -3.38
CA LEU A 251 -16.13 -9.66 -4.22
C LEU A 251 -14.81 -9.85 -4.96
N SER A 252 -13.78 -10.32 -4.27
CA SER A 252 -12.46 -10.58 -4.86
C SER A 252 -12.51 -11.58 -6.01
N ILE A 253 -13.28 -12.67 -5.88
CA ILE A 253 -13.45 -13.65 -6.95
C ILE A 253 -14.19 -13.03 -8.14
N ARG A 254 -15.20 -12.18 -7.90
CA ARG A 254 -15.93 -11.47 -8.96
C ARG A 254 -15.06 -10.47 -9.71
N MET A 255 -14.00 -9.96 -9.08
CA MET A 255 -13.03 -9.06 -9.70
C MET A 255 -11.91 -9.77 -10.48
N LEU A 256 -11.79 -11.10 -10.38
CA LEU A 256 -10.76 -11.83 -11.09
C LEU A 256 -10.97 -11.74 -12.62
N PRO A 257 -9.87 -11.58 -13.39
CA PRO A 257 -9.95 -11.67 -14.84
C PRO A 257 -10.41 -13.07 -15.26
N PRO A 258 -10.97 -13.23 -16.48
CA PRO A 258 -11.41 -14.52 -16.97
C PRO A 258 -10.27 -15.54 -16.93
N ARG A 259 -10.58 -16.78 -16.55
CA ARG A 259 -9.58 -17.85 -16.47
C ARG A 259 -9.01 -18.12 -17.88
N PRO A 260 -7.68 -18.11 -18.05
CA PRO A 260 -7.05 -18.50 -19.31
C PRO A 260 -7.41 -19.95 -19.72
N LEU A 261 -7.53 -20.19 -21.03
CA LEU A 261 -7.86 -21.52 -21.59
C LEU A 261 -6.86 -22.61 -21.19
N ARG A 262 -5.59 -22.25 -20.97
CA ARG A 262 -4.53 -23.17 -20.51
C ARG A 262 -4.80 -23.79 -19.13
N TYR A 263 -5.68 -23.19 -18.32
CA TYR A 263 -6.02 -23.69 -17.00
C TYR A 263 -7.37 -24.40 -16.99
N LYS A 264 -7.38 -25.62 -16.41
CA LYS A 264 -8.59 -26.42 -16.22
C LYS A 264 -9.49 -25.86 -15.10
N ARG A 265 -10.73 -26.35 -15.02
CA ARG A 265 -11.73 -25.92 -14.02
C ARG A 265 -11.28 -26.07 -12.56
N HIS A 266 -10.45 -27.06 -12.25
CA HIS A 266 -9.90 -27.22 -10.90
C HIS A 266 -9.07 -26.01 -10.43
N ARG A 267 -8.46 -25.23 -11.35
CA ARG A 267 -7.72 -24.01 -10.99
C ARG A 267 -8.63 -22.97 -10.34
N THR A 268 -9.90 -22.90 -10.76
CA THR A 268 -10.92 -22.03 -10.15
C THR A 268 -11.27 -22.50 -8.74
N ILE A 269 -11.37 -23.81 -8.50
CA ILE A 269 -11.60 -24.35 -7.16
C ILE A 269 -10.41 -24.04 -6.24
N LEU A 270 -9.18 -24.22 -6.74
CA LEU A 270 -7.96 -23.89 -6.00
C LEU A 270 -7.85 -22.38 -5.68
N MET A 271 -8.42 -21.50 -6.51
CA MET A 271 -8.52 -20.06 -6.21
C MET A 271 -9.42 -19.75 -5.00
N VAL A 272 -10.41 -20.60 -4.72
CA VAL A 272 -11.26 -20.46 -3.53
C VAL A 272 -10.55 -21.07 -2.31
N ILE A 273 -10.05 -22.31 -2.44
CA ILE A 273 -9.43 -23.04 -1.32
C ILE A 273 -8.21 -22.31 -0.75
N GLN A 274 -7.42 -21.62 -1.58
CA GLN A 274 -6.21 -20.92 -1.12
C GLN A 274 -6.47 -19.89 -0.02
N TRP A 275 -7.69 -19.40 0.17
CA TRP A 275 -8.01 -18.41 1.20
C TRP A 275 -7.84 -18.92 2.62
N VAL A 276 -7.75 -20.23 2.82
CA VAL A 276 -7.29 -20.84 4.07
C VAL A 276 -5.87 -20.35 4.45
N LEU A 277 -5.08 -19.87 3.49
CA LEU A 277 -3.75 -19.29 3.74
C LEU A 277 -3.81 -17.86 4.30
N LEU A 278 -4.98 -17.22 4.40
CA LEU A 278 -5.10 -15.82 4.82
C LEU A 278 -4.44 -15.56 6.19
N PRO A 279 -4.70 -16.34 7.27
CA PRO A 279 -4.02 -16.17 8.55
C PRO A 279 -2.50 -16.29 8.45
N ILE A 280 -2.00 -17.19 7.60
CA ILE A 280 -0.56 -17.37 7.38
C ILE A 280 0.02 -16.13 6.68
N THR A 281 -0.65 -15.62 5.65
CA THR A 281 -0.18 -14.42 4.94
C THR A 281 -0.21 -13.17 5.83
N THR A 282 -1.25 -13.00 6.66
CA THR A 282 -1.39 -11.82 7.51
C THR A 282 -0.45 -11.86 8.72
N ILE A 283 -0.31 -13.01 9.38
CA ILE A 283 0.52 -13.13 10.59
C ILE A 283 1.99 -13.29 10.21
N VAL A 284 2.31 -14.20 9.29
CA VAL A 284 3.72 -14.53 8.98
C VAL A 284 4.32 -13.52 8.02
N PHE A 285 3.66 -13.19 6.91
CA PHE A 285 4.26 -12.29 5.91
C PHE A 285 4.16 -10.83 6.32
N ASN A 286 2.98 -10.34 6.65
CA ASN A 286 2.82 -8.92 6.94
C ASN A 286 3.52 -8.51 8.25
N ALA A 287 3.21 -9.16 9.38
CA ALA A 287 3.79 -8.75 10.65
C ALA A 287 5.31 -8.97 10.72
N LEU A 288 5.83 -10.14 10.29
CA LEU A 288 7.27 -10.39 10.35
C LEU A 288 8.07 -9.52 9.37
N ALA A 289 7.54 -9.23 8.18
CA ALA A 289 8.22 -8.32 7.26
C ALA A 289 8.25 -6.89 7.83
N ALA A 290 7.17 -6.45 8.48
CA ALA A 290 7.12 -5.15 9.15
C ALA A 290 8.10 -5.08 10.34
N LEU A 291 8.10 -6.09 11.21
CA LEU A 291 9.06 -6.21 12.31
C LEU A 291 10.50 -6.26 11.79
N ASN A 292 10.78 -7.00 10.71
CA ASN A 292 12.12 -7.04 10.11
C ASN A 292 12.57 -5.65 9.63
N SER A 293 11.66 -4.88 9.05
CA SER A 293 11.94 -3.54 8.54
C SER A 293 12.17 -2.53 9.68
N GLN A 294 11.33 -2.56 10.70
CA GLN A 294 11.41 -1.66 11.86
C GLN A 294 12.61 -1.98 12.76
N THR A 295 12.92 -3.26 12.98
CA THR A 295 14.12 -3.67 13.74
C THR A 295 15.41 -3.27 13.03
N ARG A 296 15.44 -3.35 11.68
CA ARG A 296 16.54 -2.81 10.88
C ARG A 296 16.75 -1.32 11.13
N LEU A 297 15.69 -0.52 11.11
CA LEU A 297 15.75 0.91 11.44
C LEU A 297 16.28 1.14 12.86
N MET A 298 15.77 0.39 13.85
CA MET A 298 16.19 0.48 15.25
C MET A 298 17.69 0.21 15.44
N PHE A 299 18.24 -0.75 14.69
CA PHE A 299 19.67 -1.10 14.73
C PHE A 299 20.51 -0.39 13.66
N LYS A 300 20.02 0.70 13.05
CA LYS A 300 20.72 1.49 12.01
C LYS A 300 21.17 0.68 10.79
N ARG A 301 20.47 -0.42 10.48
CA ARG A 301 20.69 -1.27 9.29
C ARG A 301 19.78 -0.82 8.16
N TYR A 302 20.06 0.36 7.62
CA TYR A 302 19.21 1.02 6.64
C TYR A 302 19.06 0.21 5.34
N LEU A 303 17.89 0.34 4.70
CA LEU A 303 17.64 -0.23 3.38
C LEU A 303 17.94 0.84 2.32
N ASP A 304 19.22 1.03 2.01
CA ASP A 304 19.66 2.07 1.07
C ASP A 304 19.58 1.63 -0.39
N GLN A 305 19.47 0.32 -0.64
CA GLN A 305 19.35 -0.26 -1.96
C GLN A 305 17.94 -0.77 -2.23
N PHE A 306 17.42 -0.43 -3.40
CA PHE A 306 16.12 -0.91 -3.86
C PHE A 306 16.24 -2.32 -4.44
N ASP A 307 15.82 -3.33 -3.67
CA ASP A 307 15.66 -4.70 -4.16
C ASP A 307 14.52 -4.75 -5.20
N VAL A 308 14.86 -4.78 -6.50
CA VAL A 308 13.88 -4.98 -7.58
C VAL A 308 13.16 -6.32 -7.36
N THR A 309 11.83 -6.31 -7.53
CA THR A 309 10.99 -7.48 -7.30
C THR A 309 10.70 -8.19 -8.61
N ASP A 310 11.05 -9.47 -8.70
CA ASP A 310 10.74 -10.30 -9.85
C ASP A 310 9.22 -10.45 -10.04
N LYS A 311 8.74 -9.97 -11.17
CA LYS A 311 7.35 -10.05 -11.63
C LYS A 311 7.33 -10.64 -13.04
N SER A 312 7.58 -11.94 -13.14
CA SER A 312 7.55 -12.63 -14.44
C SER A 312 6.11 -12.85 -14.92
N VAL A 313 5.93 -12.81 -16.23
CA VAL A 313 4.68 -13.16 -16.90
C VAL A 313 4.92 -14.46 -17.66
N LYS A 314 4.11 -15.49 -17.38
CA LYS A 314 4.13 -16.71 -18.21
C LYS A 314 3.43 -16.40 -19.52
N LYS A 315 4.22 -16.22 -20.59
CA LYS A 315 3.73 -16.23 -21.97
C LYS A 315 2.97 -17.54 -22.20
#